data_AF-A0A671RK80-F1
#
_entry.id   AF-A0A671RK80-F1
#
_cell.length_a   1.000
_cell.length_b   1.000
_cell.length_c   1.000
_cell.angle_alpha   90.00
_cell.angle_beta   90.00
_cell.angle_gamma   90.00
#
_symmetry.space_group_name_H-M   'P 1'
#
loop_
_entity.id
_entity.type
_entity.pdbx_description
1 polymer ?
#
loop_
_entity_poly.entity_id
_entity_poly.type
_entity_poly.pdbx_seq_one_letter_code
_entity_poly.pdbx_strand_id
1 'polypeptide(L)'
;MGAVKMRVQTAGKNITIIYKYLLITEPYLSTCFSRERDGLVKHTGGCHCGAVRFELWSAPDLHVFSCNCSICTKKQNLHFIVPKSQFTLLQGSDNITTYTFNTHMAKHTFCKTCGVQSFYTPRSNPDGFGVAPHCLDPGTVSSVTVEDFCGQNWEESMQKHQTIRSMSKQTTDT
;
A
#
# COMPACT_ATOMS: atom_id res chain seq x y z
N MET A 1 -24.93 -7.78 37.05
CA MET A 1 -23.47 -7.52 37.13
C MET A 1 -22.75 -8.83 36.95
N GLY A 2 -22.00 -9.01 35.86
CA GLY A 2 -21.24 -10.22 35.63
C GLY A 2 -19.96 -9.87 34.88
N ALA A 3 -18.80 -10.15 35.49
CA ALA A 3 -17.51 -10.03 34.81
C ALA A 3 -17.19 -11.36 34.15
N VAL A 4 -17.03 -11.38 32.82
CA VAL A 4 -16.54 -12.55 32.10
C VAL A 4 -15.02 -12.45 32.03
N LYS A 5 -14.32 -13.38 32.70
CA LYS A 5 -12.87 -13.54 32.59
C LYS A 5 -12.58 -14.48 31.43
N MET A 6 -12.05 -13.98 30.32
CA MET A 6 -11.40 -14.83 29.32
C MET A 6 -9.89 -14.76 29.50
N ARG A 7 -9.25 -15.92 29.54
CA ARG A 7 -7.78 -16.06 29.57
C ARG A 7 -7.32 -16.37 28.15
N VAL A 8 -6.46 -15.53 27.60
CA VAL A 8 -5.73 -15.84 26.35
C VAL A 8 -4.30 -16.18 26.73
N GLN A 9 -3.82 -17.32 26.24
CA GLN A 9 -2.49 -17.84 26.56
C GLN A 9 -1.63 -17.72 25.31
N THR A 10 -0.71 -16.75 25.29
CA THR A 10 0.40 -16.70 24.33
C THR A 10 1.70 -16.83 25.10
N ALA A 11 2.68 -17.49 24.47
CA ALA A 11 3.89 -17.99 25.10
C ALA A 11 4.62 -16.93 25.96
N GLY A 12 4.63 -17.15 27.28
CA GLY A 12 5.70 -16.66 28.16
C GLY A 12 5.48 -15.40 28.99
N LYS A 13 4.35 -14.66 28.90
CA LYS A 13 4.08 -13.52 29.80
C LYS A 13 2.60 -13.43 30.20
N ASN A 14 2.32 -13.49 31.50
CA ASN A 14 0.99 -13.24 32.07
C ASN A 14 0.68 -11.74 32.02
N ILE A 15 -0.01 -11.27 30.99
CA ILE A 15 -0.51 -9.90 30.92
C ILE A 15 -2.01 -9.94 31.21
N THR A 16 -2.43 -9.33 32.31
CA THR A 16 -3.85 -9.14 32.62
C THR A 16 -4.28 -7.80 32.07
N ILE A 17 -5.02 -7.80 30.96
CA ILE A 17 -5.63 -6.57 30.44
C ILE A 17 -7.04 -6.44 31.02
N ILE A 18 -7.25 -5.41 31.84
CA ILE A 18 -8.56 -5.07 32.40
C ILE A 18 -9.17 -3.97 31.54
N TYR A 19 -10.13 -4.32 30.68
CA TYR A 19 -10.94 -3.32 29.98
C TYR A 19 -12.11 -2.91 30.88
N LYS A 20 -12.15 -1.63 31.25
CA LYS A 20 -13.24 -1.02 32.01
C LYS A 20 -14.23 -0.43 31.01
N TYR A 21 -15.33 -1.12 30.73
CA TYR A 21 -16.43 -0.56 29.95
C TYR A 21 -17.30 0.31 30.87
N LEU A 22 -17.29 1.62 30.64
CA LEU A 22 -18.24 2.55 31.23
C LEU A 22 -19.50 2.52 30.33
N LEU A 23 -20.62 2.08 30.87
CA LEU A 23 -21.92 2.19 30.20
C LEU A 23 -22.31 3.67 30.16
N ILE A 24 -22.29 4.28 28.98
CA ILE A 24 -22.84 5.61 28.75
C ILE A 24 -23.93 5.48 27.69
N THR A 25 -25.16 5.82 28.10
CA THR A 25 -26.34 5.99 27.26
C THR A 25 -26.34 7.40 26.64
N GLU A 26 -26.79 7.51 25.38
CA GLU A 26 -27.17 8.72 24.57
C GLU A 26 -26.39 8.94 23.23
N PRO A 27 -27.04 9.47 22.17
CA PRO A 27 -26.76 9.15 20.77
C PRO A 27 -25.98 10.27 20.04
N TYR A 28 -24.73 10.54 20.44
CA TYR A 28 -23.88 11.54 19.79
C TYR A 28 -22.40 11.11 19.80
N LEU A 29 -22.05 10.10 19.02
CA LEU A 29 -20.66 9.70 18.73
C LEU A 29 -20.51 9.44 17.23
N SER A 30 -20.64 10.54 16.47
CA SER A 30 -19.93 10.68 15.21
C SER A 30 -18.42 10.75 15.52
N THR A 31 -17.63 10.05 14.70
CA THR A 31 -16.16 10.12 14.60
C THR A 31 -15.33 9.77 15.85
N CYS A 32 -15.15 8.47 16.12
CA CYS A 32 -13.90 7.95 16.67
C CYS A 32 -13.86 6.41 16.56
N PHE A 33 -13.64 5.91 15.35
CA PHE A 33 -13.26 4.51 15.16
C PHE A 33 -12.17 4.45 14.09
N SER A 34 -11.06 5.14 14.34
CA SER A 34 -9.79 4.85 13.69
C SER A 34 -9.30 3.50 14.22
N ARG A 35 -9.86 2.42 13.65
CA ARG A 35 -9.22 1.11 13.66
C ARG A 35 -7.84 1.32 13.04
N GLU A 36 -6.79 1.37 13.85
CA GLU A 36 -5.49 0.89 13.42
C GLU A 36 -5.71 -0.55 12.95
N ARG A 37 -5.86 -0.71 11.63
CA ARG A 37 -5.97 -2.01 10.99
C ARG A 37 -4.58 -2.62 11.02
N ASP A 38 -4.40 -3.76 11.68
CA ASP A 38 -3.40 -4.78 11.36
C ASP A 38 -1.98 -4.27 11.03
N GLY A 39 -1.43 -3.35 11.83
CA GLY A 39 -0.08 -2.82 11.62
C GLY A 39 0.09 -1.92 10.40
N LEU A 40 -1.01 -1.46 9.79
CA LEU A 40 -1.02 -0.52 8.68
C LEU A 40 -1.15 0.92 9.19
N VAL A 41 -0.47 1.83 8.53
CA VAL A 41 -0.62 3.27 8.70
C VAL A 41 -1.17 3.89 7.42
N LYS A 42 -1.80 5.05 7.55
CA LYS A 42 -2.26 5.81 6.39
C LYS A 42 -1.13 6.69 5.87
N HIS A 43 -0.75 6.49 4.61
CA HIS A 43 0.15 7.36 3.88
C HIS A 43 -0.66 8.29 2.97
N THR A 44 -0.16 9.51 2.78
CA THR A 44 -0.62 10.42 1.73
C THR A 44 0.51 10.67 0.74
N GLY A 45 0.17 11.05 -0.48
CA GLY A 45 1.17 11.32 -1.49
C GLY A 45 0.58 11.90 -2.76
N GLY A 46 1.43 12.09 -3.75
CA GLY A 46 1.01 12.67 -5.01
C GLY A 46 2.14 12.90 -6.00
N CYS A 47 1.79 13.52 -7.12
CA CYS A 47 2.79 13.99 -8.07
C CYS A 47 3.46 15.27 -7.57
N HIS A 48 4.60 15.63 -8.18
CA HIS A 48 5.38 16.83 -7.80
C HIS A 48 4.58 18.14 -7.80
N CYS A 49 3.75 18.40 -8.82
CA CYS A 49 3.00 19.65 -8.91
C CYS A 49 1.73 19.70 -8.04
N GLY A 50 1.44 18.63 -7.28
CA GLY A 50 0.26 18.54 -6.42
C GLY A 50 -1.07 18.31 -7.14
N ALA A 51 -1.11 18.34 -8.48
CA ALA A 51 -2.36 18.18 -9.24
C ALA A 51 -2.98 16.77 -9.12
N VAL A 52 -2.17 15.77 -8.79
CA VAL A 52 -2.60 14.39 -8.51
C VAL A 52 -2.26 14.07 -7.06
N ARG A 53 -3.27 13.72 -6.24
CA ARG A 53 -3.13 13.39 -4.82
C ARG A 53 -3.86 12.10 -4.49
N PHE A 54 -3.29 11.30 -3.60
CA PHE A 54 -3.88 10.05 -3.13
C PHE A 54 -3.62 9.84 -1.64
N GLU A 55 -4.39 8.92 -1.06
CA GLU A 55 -4.07 8.27 0.20
C GLU A 55 -4.07 6.76 0.03
N LEU A 56 -3.31 6.07 0.88
CA LEU A 56 -3.29 4.63 0.94
C LEU A 56 -3.03 4.11 2.35
N TRP A 57 -3.33 2.84 2.57
CA TRP A 57 -2.94 2.10 3.78
C TRP A 57 -1.86 1.10 3.42
N SER A 58 -0.76 1.07 4.19
CA SER A 58 0.29 0.05 4.09
C SER A 58 1.08 -0.04 5.39
N ALA A 59 1.94 -1.05 5.51
CA ALA A 59 2.92 -1.09 6.60
C ALA A 59 3.85 0.13 6.52
N PRO A 60 4.30 0.69 7.66
CA PRO A 60 5.24 1.81 7.66
C PRO A 60 6.65 1.39 7.18
N ASP A 61 6.99 0.11 7.29
CA ASP A 61 8.20 -0.49 6.75
C ASP A 61 7.94 -0.99 5.32
N LEU A 62 8.43 -0.23 4.32
CA LEU A 62 8.11 -0.47 2.93
C LEU A 62 9.05 -1.50 2.31
N HIS A 63 8.48 -2.54 1.70
CA HIS A 63 9.19 -3.44 0.80
C HIS A 63 9.04 -2.95 -0.64
N VAL A 64 10.14 -2.42 -1.20
CA VAL A 64 10.20 -1.76 -2.50
C VAL A 64 10.93 -2.62 -3.52
N PHE A 65 10.37 -2.75 -4.71
CA PHE A 65 10.99 -3.46 -5.83
C PHE A 65 11.70 -2.50 -6.78
N SER A 66 12.93 -2.85 -7.13
CA SER A 66 13.80 -2.19 -8.11
C SER A 66 13.86 -3.03 -9.39
N CYS A 67 13.05 -2.67 -10.39
CA CYS A 67 12.93 -3.44 -11.63
C CYS A 67 13.84 -2.88 -12.74
N ASN A 68 14.61 -3.74 -13.39
CA ASN A 68 15.56 -3.36 -14.45
C ASN A 68 15.05 -3.51 -15.90
N CYS A 69 13.74 -3.69 -16.12
CA CYS A 69 13.19 -3.73 -17.48
C CYS A 69 13.33 -2.35 -18.17
N SER A 70 13.27 -2.33 -19.50
CA SER A 70 13.60 -1.14 -20.30
C SER A 70 12.88 0.14 -19.88
N ILE A 71 11.58 0.07 -19.55
CA ILE A 71 10.81 1.22 -19.07
C ILE A 71 11.13 1.59 -17.62
N CYS A 72 11.31 0.61 -16.74
CA CYS A 72 11.57 0.84 -15.32
C CYS A 72 12.96 1.45 -15.11
N THR A 73 13.96 1.00 -15.86
CA THR A 73 15.30 1.59 -15.88
C THR A 73 15.27 3.06 -16.29
N LYS A 74 14.52 3.40 -17.35
CA LYS A 74 14.37 4.80 -17.82
C LYS A 74 13.64 5.70 -16.83
N LYS A 75 12.70 5.14 -16.07
CA LYS A 75 11.92 5.86 -15.04
C LYS A 75 12.57 5.89 -13.66
N GLN A 76 13.62 5.09 -13.45
CA GLN A 76 14.11 4.73 -12.12
C GLN A 76 12.96 4.28 -11.19
N ASN A 77 12.13 3.36 -11.71
CA ASN A 77 10.87 2.98 -11.07
C ASN A 77 11.09 2.04 -9.87
N LEU A 78 11.27 2.65 -8.70
CA LEU A 78 11.13 2.00 -7.40
C LEU A 78 9.66 2.02 -6.98
N HIS A 79 9.10 0.88 -6.57
CA HIS A 79 7.71 0.83 -6.11
C HIS A 79 7.46 -0.26 -5.07
N PHE A 80 6.56 0.01 -4.13
CA PHE A 80 5.92 -1.01 -3.29
C PHE A 80 4.49 -1.26 -3.78
N ILE A 81 3.91 -2.41 -3.45
CA ILE A 81 2.60 -2.83 -3.97
C ILE A 81 1.57 -2.77 -2.86
N VAL A 82 0.40 -2.21 -3.18
CA VAL A 82 -0.78 -2.20 -2.30
C VAL A 82 -2.01 -2.76 -3.02
N PRO A 83 -2.92 -3.45 -2.31
CA PRO A 83 -4.23 -3.81 -2.83
C PRO A 83 -5.02 -2.58 -3.28
N LYS A 84 -5.81 -2.70 -4.35
CA LYS A 84 -6.67 -1.60 -4.83
C LYS A 84 -7.63 -1.09 -3.74
N SER A 85 -8.10 -1.96 -2.86
CA SER A 85 -8.98 -1.60 -1.73
C SER A 85 -8.31 -0.75 -0.65
N GLN A 86 -6.97 -0.68 -0.65
CA GLN A 86 -6.20 0.12 0.29
C GLN A 86 -5.73 1.46 -0.32
N PHE A 87 -6.12 1.77 -1.56
CA PHE A 87 -5.69 2.99 -2.27
C PHE A 87 -6.91 3.82 -2.67
N THR A 88 -6.84 5.13 -2.43
CA THR A 88 -7.87 6.10 -2.82
C THR A 88 -7.21 7.26 -3.56
N LEU A 89 -7.63 7.49 -4.81
CA LEU A 89 -7.28 8.73 -5.53
C LEU A 89 -8.15 9.86 -5.00
N LEU A 90 -7.52 10.89 -4.44
CA LEU A 90 -8.20 12.04 -3.83
C LEU A 90 -8.41 13.17 -4.85
N GLN A 91 -7.47 13.36 -5.78
CA GLN A 91 -7.50 14.45 -6.75
C GLN A 91 -6.76 14.07 -8.05
N GLY A 92 -7.18 14.66 -9.17
CA GLY A 92 -6.42 14.64 -10.43
C GLY A 92 -6.75 13.47 -11.35
N SER A 93 -7.95 12.89 -11.23
CA SER A 93 -8.44 11.84 -12.14
C SER A 93 -8.48 12.29 -13.60
N ASP A 94 -8.73 13.57 -13.83
CA ASP A 94 -8.69 14.25 -15.11
C ASP A 94 -7.27 14.68 -15.51
N ASN A 95 -6.30 14.67 -14.58
CA ASN A 95 -4.92 15.11 -14.81
C ASN A 95 -3.89 13.98 -14.88
N ILE A 96 -4.36 12.73 -14.92
CA ILE A 96 -3.54 11.55 -15.20
C ILE A 96 -3.66 11.15 -16.67
N THR A 97 -2.60 10.53 -17.19
CA THR A 97 -2.60 9.82 -18.47
C THR A 97 -1.94 8.46 -18.29
N THR A 98 -2.17 7.53 -19.20
CA THR A 98 -1.68 6.15 -19.11
C THR A 98 -0.94 5.75 -20.37
N TYR A 99 0.27 5.22 -20.19
CA TYR A 99 1.03 4.55 -21.25
C TYR A 99 1.01 3.03 -21.04
N THR A 100 0.83 2.27 -22.12
CA THR A 100 0.87 0.80 -22.10
C THR A 100 1.61 0.29 -23.33
N PHE A 101 2.29 -0.85 -23.19
CA PHE A 101 3.03 -1.50 -24.27
C PHE A 101 3.16 -3.00 -23.99
N ASN A 102 3.74 -3.74 -24.94
CA ASN A 102 3.96 -5.18 -24.85
C ASN A 102 2.65 -5.96 -24.56
N THR A 103 2.48 -6.50 -23.36
CA THR A 103 1.26 -7.24 -22.98
C THR A 103 0.07 -6.33 -22.70
N HIS A 104 0.27 -5.01 -22.65
CA HIS A 104 -0.73 -4.01 -22.28
C HIS A 104 -1.36 -4.20 -20.89
N MET A 105 -0.84 -5.14 -20.08
CA MET A 105 -1.32 -5.41 -18.72
C MET A 105 -0.88 -4.32 -17.75
N ALA A 106 0.41 -3.95 -17.80
CA ALA A 106 0.90 -2.83 -17.01
C ALA A 106 0.29 -1.51 -17.53
N LYS A 107 -0.26 -0.71 -16.62
CA LYS A 107 -0.79 0.62 -16.88
C LYS A 107 0.13 1.64 -16.24
N HIS A 108 1.02 2.23 -17.02
CA HIS A 108 1.94 3.25 -16.54
C HIS A 108 1.23 4.60 -16.46
N THR A 109 0.59 4.87 -15.33
CA THR A 109 -0.15 6.10 -15.06
C THR A 109 0.77 7.22 -14.57
N PHE A 110 0.67 8.43 -15.10
CA PHE A 110 1.48 9.56 -14.65
C PHE A 110 0.75 10.89 -14.84
N CYS A 111 1.19 11.91 -14.10
CA CYS A 111 0.63 13.26 -14.16
C CYS A 111 0.92 13.91 -15.53
N LYS A 112 -0.13 14.42 -16.20
CA LYS A 112 0.00 15.14 -17.47
C LYS A 112 0.76 16.46 -17.34
N THR A 113 0.72 17.09 -16.16
CA THR A 113 1.35 18.40 -15.93
C THR A 113 2.85 18.28 -15.66
N CYS A 114 3.27 17.38 -14.76
CA CYS A 114 4.68 17.30 -14.34
C CYS A 114 5.39 15.99 -14.75
N GLY A 115 4.71 15.05 -15.41
CA GLY A 115 5.30 13.79 -15.86
C GLY A 115 5.57 12.75 -14.77
N VAL A 116 5.39 13.08 -13.49
CA VAL A 116 5.67 12.17 -12.37
C VAL A 116 4.68 11.01 -12.35
N GLN A 117 5.23 9.79 -12.30
CA GLN A 117 4.51 8.54 -12.03
C GLN A 117 4.53 8.29 -10.52
N SER A 118 3.53 8.80 -9.81
CA SER A 118 3.44 8.58 -8.36
C SER A 118 2.83 7.22 -7.99
N PHE A 119 2.02 6.66 -8.89
CA PHE A 119 1.51 5.29 -8.80
C PHE A 119 1.23 4.75 -10.21
N TYR A 120 1.14 3.43 -10.36
CA TYR A 120 0.78 2.76 -11.60
C TYR A 120 0.19 1.37 -11.34
N THR A 121 -0.40 0.73 -12.35
CA THR A 121 -0.84 -0.67 -12.24
C THR A 121 0.24 -1.60 -12.80
N PRO A 122 0.94 -2.40 -11.98
CA PRO A 122 1.99 -3.30 -12.45
C PRO A 122 1.42 -4.54 -13.17
N ARG A 123 2.19 -5.13 -14.10
CA ARG A 123 1.83 -6.37 -14.82
C ARG A 123 1.59 -7.54 -13.85
N SER A 124 2.37 -7.63 -12.77
CA SER A 124 2.32 -8.70 -11.77
C SER A 124 1.05 -8.66 -10.92
N ASN A 125 0.52 -7.45 -10.68
CA ASN A 125 -0.59 -7.18 -9.76
C ASN A 125 -1.60 -6.22 -10.41
N PRO A 126 -2.36 -6.69 -11.43
CA PRO A 126 -3.35 -5.87 -12.13
C PRO A 126 -4.54 -5.46 -11.25
N ASP A 127 -4.67 -6.07 -10.08
CA ASP A 127 -5.68 -5.83 -9.04
C ASP A 127 -5.17 -4.92 -7.89
N GLY A 128 -3.98 -4.35 -8.05
CA GLY A 128 -3.39 -3.42 -7.09
C GLY A 128 -2.68 -2.24 -7.77
N PHE A 129 -1.97 -1.47 -6.95
CA PHE A 129 -1.14 -0.37 -7.41
C PHE A 129 0.29 -0.53 -6.93
N GLY A 130 1.24 -0.27 -7.83
CA GLY A 130 2.62 0.01 -7.48
C GLY A 130 2.75 1.50 -7.18
N VAL A 131 3.21 1.86 -5.98
CA VAL A 131 3.34 3.25 -5.53
C VAL A 131 4.81 3.60 -5.37
N ALA A 132 5.20 4.74 -5.92
CA ALA A 132 6.55 5.24 -5.81
C ALA A 132 6.80 5.79 -4.39
N PRO A 133 7.75 5.22 -3.61
CA PRO A 133 7.93 5.62 -2.21
C PRO A 133 8.38 7.09 -2.07
N HIS A 134 9.13 7.60 -3.05
CA HIS A 134 9.57 9.00 -3.10
C HIS A 134 8.46 10.00 -3.44
N CYS A 135 7.25 9.52 -3.74
CA CYS A 135 6.06 10.35 -3.97
C CYS A 135 5.10 10.37 -2.76
N LEU A 136 5.47 9.72 -1.65
CA LEU A 136 4.76 9.84 -0.39
C LEU A 136 5.14 11.14 0.31
N ASP A 137 4.19 11.73 1.02
CA ASP A 137 4.46 12.84 1.93
C ASP A 137 5.25 12.32 3.15
N PRO A 138 6.11 13.15 3.76
CA PRO A 138 6.91 12.73 4.91
C PRO A 138 6.05 12.43 6.15
N GLY A 139 6.57 11.58 7.04
CA GLY A 139 6.07 11.42 8.41
C GLY A 139 5.48 10.06 8.76
N THR A 140 5.26 9.17 7.79
CA THR A 140 4.59 7.88 8.01
C THR A 140 5.42 6.65 7.59
N VAL A 141 6.49 6.85 6.83
CA VAL A 141 7.43 5.79 6.45
C VAL A 141 8.48 5.62 7.54
N SER A 142 8.62 4.41 8.07
CA SER A 142 9.60 4.06 9.11
C SER A 142 10.90 3.52 8.52
N SER A 143 10.82 2.64 7.52
CA SER A 143 11.98 2.10 6.82
C SER A 143 11.66 1.74 5.38
N VAL A 144 12.70 1.57 4.57
CA VAL A 144 12.59 1.11 3.18
C VAL A 144 13.62 0.01 2.94
N THR A 145 13.15 -1.17 2.55
CA THR A 145 13.98 -2.27 2.07
C THR A 145 13.79 -2.40 0.58
N VAL A 146 14.89 -2.44 -0.18
CA VAL A 146 14.84 -2.54 -1.65
C VAL A 146 15.25 -3.93 -2.09
N GLU A 147 14.40 -4.59 -2.88
CA GLU A 147 14.67 -5.87 -3.54
C GLU A 147 14.82 -5.65 -5.05
N ASP A 148 15.93 -6.11 -5.61
CA ASP A 148 16.14 -6.07 -7.06
C ASP A 148 15.31 -7.15 -7.77
N PHE A 149 14.66 -6.75 -8.87
CA PHE A 149 13.85 -7.62 -9.70
C PHE A 149 14.35 -7.59 -11.15
N CYS A 150 14.70 -8.76 -11.69
CA CYS A 150 15.11 -8.88 -13.09
C CYS A 150 13.88 -8.83 -14.02
N GLY A 151 13.50 -7.63 -14.43
CA GLY A 151 12.39 -7.39 -15.35
C GLY A 151 12.75 -7.61 -16.82
N GLN A 152 14.02 -7.79 -17.18
CA GLN A 152 14.44 -8.20 -18.52
C GLN A 152 14.02 -9.65 -18.83
N ASN A 153 14.09 -10.52 -17.82
CA ASN A 153 13.65 -11.93 -17.90
C ASN A 153 12.40 -12.13 -17.04
N TRP A 154 11.34 -11.38 -17.32
CA TRP A 154 10.16 -11.27 -16.45
C TRP A 154 9.52 -12.62 -16.12
N GLU A 155 9.36 -13.50 -17.11
CA GLU A 155 8.69 -14.80 -16.95
C GLU A 155 9.45 -15.70 -15.97
N GLU A 156 10.78 -15.79 -16.09
CA GLU A 156 11.62 -16.57 -15.18
C GLU A 156 11.63 -15.97 -13.78
N SER A 157 11.78 -14.64 -13.67
CA SER A 157 11.76 -13.94 -12.39
C SER A 157 10.45 -14.18 -11.65
N MET A 158 9.30 -14.12 -12.34
CA MET A 158 8.00 -14.37 -11.71
C MET A 158 7.77 -15.83 -11.29
N GLN A 159 8.47 -16.79 -11.88
CA GLN A 159 8.45 -18.18 -11.41
C GLN A 159 9.24 -18.34 -10.11
N LYS A 160 10.36 -17.62 -9.98
CA LYS A 160 11.20 -17.61 -8.78
C LYS A 160 10.56 -16.84 -7.62
N HIS A 161 9.96 -15.68 -7.90
CA HIS A 161 9.30 -14.85 -6.91
C HIS A 161 7.84 -15.29 -6.68
N GLN A 162 7.63 -16.18 -5.71
CA GLN A 162 6.30 -16.72 -5.39
C GLN A 162 5.38 -15.71 -4.65
N THR A 163 5.95 -14.67 -4.03
CA THR A 163 5.22 -13.75 -3.14
C THR A 163 4.72 -12.49 -3.82
N ILE A 164 5.31 -12.03 -4.93
CA ILE A 164 4.94 -10.76 -5.56
C ILE A 164 3.45 -10.71 -5.91
N ARG A 165 2.88 -11.82 -6.40
CA ARG A 165 1.46 -11.90 -6.77
C ARG A 165 0.51 -11.78 -5.59
N SER A 166 0.94 -12.14 -4.37
CA SER A 166 0.10 -12.03 -3.18
C SER A 166 0.13 -10.63 -2.56
N MET A 167 1.08 -9.77 -2.92
CA MET A 167 1.22 -8.41 -2.36
C MET A 167 0.01 -7.50 -2.60
N SER A 168 -0.79 -7.76 -3.64
CA SER A 168 -2.05 -7.02 -3.90
C SER A 168 -3.30 -7.72 -3.37
N LYS A 169 -3.15 -8.91 -2.79
CA LYS A 169 -4.25 -9.64 -2.18
C LYS A 169 -4.48 -9.12 -0.78
N GLN A 170 -5.74 -9.06 -0.37
CA GLN A 170 -6.04 -8.83 1.04
C GLN A 170 -5.54 -10.05 1.83
N THR A 171 -4.87 -9.81 2.95
CA THR A 171 -4.75 -10.81 4.01
C THR A 171 -6.16 -11.08 4.50
N THR A 172 -6.75 -12.19 4.05
CA THR A 172 -8.01 -12.66 4.61
C THR A 172 -7.70 -13.17 6.01
N ASP A 173 -8.16 -12.44 7.03
CA ASP A 173 -8.21 -12.94 8.40
C ASP A 173 -8.99 -14.27 8.38
N THR A 174 -8.27 -15.36 8.63
CA THR A 174 -8.85 -16.68 8.87
C THR A 174 -8.75 -16.97 10.36
#